data_AF-A0A1G7Z856-F1
#
_entry.id   AF-A0A1G7Z856-F1
#
_cell.length_a   1.000
_cell.length_b   1.000
_cell.length_c   1.000
_cell.angle_alpha   90.00
_cell.angle_beta   90.00
_cell.angle_gamma   90.00
#
_symmetry.space_group_name_H-M   'P 1'
#
loop_
_entity.id
_entity.type
_entity.pdbx_description
1 polymer ?
#
loop_
_entity_poly.entity_id
_entity_poly.type
_entity_poly.pdbx_seq_one_letter_code
_entity_poly.pdbx_strand_id
1 'polypeptide(L)'
;MRPADIAAVVRVLSALQVHLLSGDLPPQLTSSLGRHLVTAGLLEAGATPADVLLALDDLAARLRSGGTPPEASGETRHLVGFASREQADAFAAGAARRAGDEVVGPVPAEEGRWVGEVAWQVTVRVTEPPMSPAFDARIDGLHALADSLHGHLGGWEA
;
A
#
# COMPACT_ATOMS: atom_id res chain seq x y z
N MET A 1 -4.61 17.22 15.86
CA MET A 1 -5.37 16.11 15.24
C MET A 1 -5.38 14.96 16.24
N ARG A 2 -6.51 14.26 16.45
CA ARG A 2 -6.52 13.13 17.39
C ARG A 2 -5.89 11.91 16.71
N PRO A 3 -5.27 10.97 17.45
CA PRO A 3 -4.67 9.76 16.87
C PRO A 3 -5.62 8.97 15.95
N ALA A 4 -6.89 8.88 16.32
CA ALA A 4 -7.93 8.23 15.50
C ALA A 4 -8.17 8.93 14.15
N ASP A 5 -8.07 10.27 14.13
CA ASP A 5 -8.21 11.05 12.89
C ASP A 5 -6.99 10.82 11.97
N ILE A 6 -5.78 10.70 12.55
CA ILE A 6 -4.56 10.36 11.79
C ILE A 6 -4.70 8.98 11.14
N ALA A 7 -5.12 7.97 11.91
CA ALA A 7 -5.33 6.62 11.41
C ALA A 7 -6.41 6.55 10.32
N ALA A 8 -7.47 7.35 10.43
CA ALA A 8 -8.48 7.47 9.37
C ALA A 8 -7.90 8.06 8.08
N VAL A 9 -7.10 9.13 8.17
CA VAL A 9 -6.46 9.75 6.99
C VAL A 9 -5.45 8.80 6.35
N VAL A 10 -4.62 8.12 7.14
CA VAL A 10 -3.67 7.12 6.63
C VAL A 10 -4.39 6.01 5.85
N ARG A 11 -5.53 5.52 6.36
CA ARG A 11 -6.34 4.52 5.64
C ARG A 11 -6.88 5.02 4.31
N VAL A 12 -7.35 6.27 4.27
CA VAL A 12 -7.82 6.88 3.01
C VAL A 12 -6.67 7.01 2.01
N LEU A 13 -5.48 7.44 2.45
CA LEU A 13 -4.29 7.52 1.60
C LEU A 13 -3.90 6.14 1.06
N SER A 14 -3.88 5.12 1.92
CA SER A 14 -3.56 3.74 1.49
C SER A 14 -4.58 3.16 0.52
N ALA A 15 -5.89 3.42 0.70
CA ALA A 15 -6.91 3.01 -0.26
C ALA A 15 -6.75 3.73 -1.62
N LEU A 16 -6.43 5.03 -1.62
CA LEU A 16 -6.18 5.78 -2.85
C LEU A 16 -4.95 5.24 -3.60
N GLN A 17 -3.90 4.86 -2.90
CA GLN A 17 -2.72 4.23 -3.50
C GLN A 17 -3.07 2.91 -4.19
N VAL A 18 -3.85 2.04 -3.54
CA VAL A 18 -4.30 0.77 -4.14
C VAL A 18 -5.08 1.03 -5.42
N HIS A 19 -6.07 1.94 -5.39
CA HIS A 19 -6.84 2.25 -6.59
C HIS A 19 -6.03 2.90 -7.71
N LEU A 20 -4.98 3.67 -7.39
CA LEU A 20 -4.06 4.22 -8.38
C LEU A 20 -3.21 3.12 -9.03
N LEU A 21 -2.71 2.17 -8.24
CA LEU A 21 -1.92 1.04 -8.74
C LEU A 21 -2.74 0.09 -9.61
N SER A 22 -3.97 -0.20 -9.19
CA SER A 22 -4.88 -1.07 -9.94
C SER A 22 -5.44 -0.41 -11.20
N GLY A 23 -5.18 0.89 -11.43
CA GLY A 23 -5.79 1.64 -12.53
C GLY A 23 -7.30 1.86 -12.38
N ASP A 24 -7.85 1.55 -11.20
CA ASP A 24 -9.28 1.66 -10.89
C ASP A 24 -9.72 3.11 -10.63
N LEU A 25 -8.77 4.01 -10.37
CA LEU A 25 -9.07 5.42 -10.19
C LEU A 25 -9.34 6.09 -11.55
N PRO A 26 -10.51 6.70 -11.76
CA PRO A 26 -10.79 7.47 -12.97
C PRO A 26 -9.70 8.52 -13.25
N PRO A 27 -9.25 8.68 -14.52
CA PRO A 27 -8.15 9.60 -14.86
C PRO A 27 -8.38 11.05 -14.41
N GLN A 28 -9.64 11.48 -14.35
CA GLN A 28 -10.04 12.80 -13.87
C GLN A 28 -9.76 12.97 -12.37
N LEU A 29 -9.96 11.92 -11.57
CA LEU A 29 -9.68 11.92 -10.14
C LEU A 29 -8.17 11.90 -9.89
N THR A 30 -7.40 11.11 -10.65
CA THR A 30 -5.93 11.12 -10.58
C THR A 30 -5.36 12.50 -10.91
N SER A 31 -5.88 13.13 -11.98
CA SER A 31 -5.48 14.48 -12.38
C SER A 31 -5.85 15.55 -11.34
N SER A 32 -7.04 15.42 -10.73
CA SER A 32 -7.49 16.34 -9.67
C SER A 32 -6.63 16.19 -8.43
N LEU A 33 -6.34 14.95 -8.02
CA LEU A 33 -5.49 14.65 -6.87
C LEU A 33 -4.08 15.21 -7.06
N GLY A 34 -3.46 14.97 -8.22
CA GLY A 34 -2.15 15.53 -8.56
C GLY A 34 -2.14 17.06 -8.46
N ARG A 35 -3.16 17.75 -8.98
CA ARG A 35 -3.27 19.21 -8.87
C ARG A 35 -3.36 19.70 -7.42
N HIS A 36 -4.12 18.99 -6.57
CA HIS A 36 -4.22 19.34 -5.16
C HIS A 36 -2.89 19.12 -4.42
N LEU A 37 -2.17 18.04 -4.72
CA LEU A 37 -0.85 17.78 -4.14
C LEU A 37 0.18 18.83 -4.57
N VAL A 38 0.15 19.29 -5.84
CA VAL A 38 0.97 20.42 -6.31
C VAL A 38 0.62 21.70 -5.55
N THR A 39 -0.67 21.99 -5.40
CA THR A 39 -1.14 23.18 -4.66
C THR A 39 -0.71 23.15 -3.19
N ALA A 40 -0.64 21.95 -2.60
CA ALA A 40 -0.17 21.72 -1.24
C ALA A 40 1.37 21.74 -1.11
N GLY A 41 2.12 21.88 -2.21
CA GLY A 41 3.58 21.85 -2.21
C GLY A 41 4.18 20.45 -1.99
N LEU A 42 3.38 19.40 -2.20
CA LEU A 42 3.83 18.00 -2.09
C LEU A 42 4.31 17.43 -3.44
N LEU A 43 4.05 18.12 -4.54
CA LEU A 43 4.47 17.76 -5.89
C LEU A 43 4.86 18.97 -6.72
N GLU A 44 5.72 18.74 -7.71
CA GLU A 44 6.06 19.73 -8.74
C GLU A 44 5.06 19.73 -9.89
N ALA A 45 4.95 20.86 -10.59
CA ALA A 45 4.14 20.94 -11.80
C ALA A 45 4.67 20.00 -12.89
N GLY A 46 3.79 19.18 -13.47
CA GLY A 46 4.17 18.14 -14.43
C GLY A 46 4.46 16.77 -13.81
N ALA A 47 4.25 16.61 -12.50
CA ALA A 47 4.28 15.33 -11.81
C ALA A 47 3.44 14.26 -12.53
N THR A 48 4.04 13.08 -12.67
CA THR A 48 3.43 11.89 -13.28
C THR A 48 2.52 11.18 -12.27
N PRO A 49 1.68 10.24 -12.70
CA PRO A 49 0.91 9.39 -11.78
C PRO A 49 1.79 8.64 -10.76
N ALA A 50 3.02 8.31 -11.14
CA ALA A 50 4.04 7.76 -10.25
C ALA A 50 4.34 8.66 -9.06
N ASP A 51 4.56 9.94 -9.35
CA ASP A 51 4.93 10.93 -8.37
C ASP A 51 3.77 11.14 -7.40
N VAL A 52 2.52 11.10 -7.89
CA VAL A 52 1.32 11.11 -7.05
C VAL A 52 1.31 9.93 -6.09
N LEU A 53 1.57 8.72 -6.56
CA LEU A 53 1.63 7.53 -5.71
C LEU A 53 2.67 7.68 -4.59
N LEU A 54 3.89 8.12 -4.95
CA LEU A 54 5.00 8.33 -4.01
C LEU A 54 4.70 9.44 -3.00
N ALA A 55 4.08 10.54 -3.44
CA ALA A 55 3.72 11.64 -2.55
C ALA A 55 2.63 11.24 -1.54
N LEU A 56 1.68 10.39 -1.93
CA LEU A 56 0.70 9.84 -0.99
C LEU A 56 1.35 8.90 0.02
N ASP A 57 2.37 8.15 -0.39
CA ASP A 57 3.10 7.24 0.49
C ASP A 57 3.93 7.98 1.53
N ASP A 58 4.73 8.95 1.07
CA ASP A 58 5.49 9.85 1.93
C ASP A 58 4.56 10.59 2.91
N LEU A 59 3.41 11.06 2.45
CA LEU A 59 2.42 11.70 3.33
C LEU A 59 1.87 10.72 4.39
N ALA A 60 1.53 9.49 4.00
CA ALA A 60 1.04 8.48 4.93
C ALA A 60 2.11 8.11 5.97
N ALA A 61 3.36 7.94 5.54
CA ALA A 61 4.49 7.64 6.42
C ALA A 61 4.79 8.79 7.39
N ARG A 62 4.81 10.04 6.91
CA ARG A 62 4.96 11.23 7.76
C ARG A 62 3.83 11.35 8.78
N LEU A 63 2.59 11.03 8.40
CA LEU A 63 1.47 11.04 9.33
C LEU A 63 1.65 9.99 10.43
N ARG A 64 2.16 8.78 10.11
CA ARG A 64 2.48 7.74 11.10
C ARG A 64 3.62 8.14 12.02
N SER A 65 4.64 8.82 11.50
CA SER A 65 5.86 9.20 12.24
C SER A 65 5.75 10.55 12.99
N GLY A 66 4.61 11.24 12.90
CA GLY A 66 4.45 12.56 13.50
C GLY A 66 5.14 13.71 12.76
N GLY A 67 5.39 13.53 11.45
CA GLY A 67 5.93 14.55 10.54
C GLY A 67 7.38 14.31 10.14
N THR A 68 8.02 13.25 10.63
CA THR A 68 9.40 12.91 10.28
C THR A 68 9.42 12.18 8.93
N PRO A 69 10.18 12.65 7.92
CA PRO A 69 10.34 11.92 6.67
C PRO A 69 10.91 10.52 6.95
N PRO A 70 10.29 9.44 6.44
CA PRO A 70 10.90 8.12 6.53
C PRO A 70 12.23 8.10 5.75
N GLU A 71 13.19 7.28 6.18
CA GLU A 71 14.33 6.97 5.33
C GLU A 71 13.80 6.21 4.10
N ALA A 72 14.01 6.77 2.90
CA ALA A 72 13.56 6.13 1.67
C ALA A 72 14.27 4.78 1.49
N SER A 73 13.57 3.68 1.72
CA SER A 73 14.06 2.38 1.32
C SER A 73 13.69 2.20 -0.15
N GLY A 74 14.63 1.76 -0.99
CA GLY A 74 14.34 1.47 -2.40
C GLY A 74 13.47 0.22 -2.59
N GLU A 75 12.68 -0.14 -1.58
CA GLU A 75 11.96 -1.40 -1.43
C GLU A 75 10.49 -1.09 -1.22
N THR A 76 9.63 -1.77 -1.94
CA THR A 76 8.18 -1.60 -1.81
C THR A 76 7.64 -2.76 -0.98
N ARG A 77 7.10 -2.47 0.20
CA ARG A 77 6.50 -3.47 1.10
C ARG A 77 4.99 -3.44 0.99
N HIS A 78 4.38 -4.49 0.45
CA HIS A 78 2.93 -4.63 0.38
C HIS A 78 2.38 -5.29 1.62
N LEU A 79 1.34 -4.70 2.21
CA LEU A 79 0.65 -5.30 3.34
C LEU A 79 -0.65 -5.96 2.87
N VAL A 80 -0.85 -7.20 3.31
CA VAL A 80 -2.07 -7.99 3.04
C VAL A 80 -2.66 -8.49 4.35
N GLY A 81 -3.94 -8.21 4.57
CA GLY A 81 -4.67 -8.41 5.80
C GLY A 81 -5.69 -9.54 5.70
N PHE A 82 -5.87 -10.29 6.78
CA PHE A 82 -6.74 -11.45 6.86
C PHE A 82 -7.51 -11.50 8.19
N ALA A 83 -8.70 -12.11 8.16
CA ALA A 83 -9.52 -12.29 9.35
C ALA A 83 -8.99 -13.40 10.27
N SER A 84 -8.40 -14.45 9.70
CA SER A 84 -7.85 -15.59 10.43
C SER A 84 -6.34 -15.76 10.20
N ARG A 85 -5.69 -16.41 11.18
CA ARG A 85 -4.28 -16.77 11.05
C ARG A 85 -4.07 -17.81 9.95
N GLU A 86 -4.98 -18.77 9.79
CA GLU A 86 -4.85 -19.82 8.76
C GLU A 86 -4.83 -19.25 7.34
N GLN A 87 -5.66 -18.24 7.06
CA GLN A 87 -5.65 -17.54 5.77
C GLN A 87 -4.32 -16.81 5.55
N ALA A 88 -3.82 -16.13 6.59
CA ALA A 88 -2.57 -15.39 6.52
C ALA A 88 -1.36 -16.32 6.31
N ASP A 89 -1.33 -17.48 6.99
CA ASP A 89 -0.31 -18.51 6.80
C ASP A 89 -0.38 -19.10 5.37
N ALA A 90 -1.58 -19.38 4.86
CA ALA A 90 -1.78 -19.88 3.49
C ALA A 90 -1.29 -18.88 2.43
N PHE A 91 -1.57 -17.59 2.65
CA PHE A 91 -1.09 -16.51 1.79
C PHE A 91 0.44 -16.40 1.85
N ALA A 92 1.03 -16.37 3.04
CA ALA A 92 2.47 -16.28 3.21
C ALA A 92 3.21 -17.44 2.51
N ALA A 93 2.69 -18.66 2.65
CA ALA A 93 3.23 -19.83 1.95
C ALA A 93 3.01 -19.78 0.42
N GLY A 94 1.93 -19.16 -0.05
CA GLY A 94 1.67 -18.93 -1.47
C GLY A 94 2.62 -17.88 -2.07
N ALA A 95 2.80 -16.76 -1.37
CA ALA A 95 3.68 -15.66 -1.76
C ALA A 95 5.17 -16.09 -1.75
N ALA A 96 5.62 -16.80 -0.70
CA ALA A 96 7.00 -17.26 -0.59
C ALA A 96 7.42 -18.29 -1.66
N ARG A 97 6.45 -18.94 -2.31
CA ARG A 97 6.71 -19.84 -3.45
C ARG A 97 7.02 -19.08 -4.75
N ARG A 98 6.73 -17.78 -4.82
CA ARG A 98 7.08 -16.93 -5.95
C ARG A 98 8.51 -16.41 -5.75
N ALA A 99 9.35 -16.58 -6.77
CA ALA A 99 10.75 -16.17 -6.68
C ALA A 99 10.87 -14.64 -6.49
N GLY A 100 11.76 -14.22 -5.59
CA GLY A 100 12.13 -12.81 -5.39
C GLY A 100 11.45 -12.09 -4.23
N ASP A 101 10.40 -12.66 -3.64
CA ASP A 101 9.64 -12.00 -2.58
C ASP A 101 10.21 -12.36 -1.19
N GLU A 102 10.53 -11.35 -0.38
CA GLU A 102 10.76 -11.54 1.06
C GLU A 102 9.42 -11.38 1.77
N VAL A 103 8.93 -12.47 2.37
CA VAL A 103 7.64 -12.50 3.05
C VAL A 103 7.86 -12.48 4.56
N VAL A 104 7.27 -11.50 5.24
CA VAL A 104 7.34 -11.32 6.69
C VAL A 104 5.96 -11.52 7.31
N GLY A 105 5.90 -12.32 8.37
CA GLY A 105 4.66 -12.67 9.06
C GLY A 105 4.19 -14.10 8.77
N PRO A 106 2.93 -14.44 9.11
CA PRO A 106 1.88 -13.55 9.59
C PRO A 106 2.08 -13.03 11.02
N VAL A 107 1.66 -11.78 11.26
CA VAL A 107 1.65 -11.11 12.57
C VAL A 107 0.27 -10.53 12.87
N PRO A 108 -0.07 -10.22 14.13
CA PRO A 108 -1.30 -9.51 14.45
C PRO A 108 -1.40 -8.19 13.67
N ALA A 109 -2.58 -7.88 13.16
CA ALA A 109 -2.82 -6.66 12.40
C ALA A 109 -2.67 -5.42 13.29
N GLU A 110 -2.05 -4.37 12.74
CA GLU A 110 -1.91 -3.10 13.45
C GLU A 110 -3.26 -2.41 13.66
N GLU A 111 -3.48 -1.93 14.88
CA GLU A 111 -4.73 -1.27 15.25
C GLU A 111 -4.92 0.02 14.44
N GLY A 112 -6.10 0.17 13.83
CA GLY A 112 -6.45 1.35 13.03
C GLY A 112 -5.85 1.39 11.63
N ARG A 113 -5.05 0.39 11.22
CA ARG A 113 -4.48 0.28 9.87
C ARG A 113 -5.45 -0.27 8.83
N TRP A 114 -6.35 -1.13 9.26
CA TRP A 114 -7.25 -1.86 8.38
C TRP A 114 -8.70 -1.37 8.48
N VAL A 115 -9.50 -1.66 7.45
CA VAL A 115 -10.96 -1.50 7.43
C VAL A 115 -11.57 -2.91 7.39
N GLY A 116 -12.58 -3.17 8.22
CA GLY A 116 -13.22 -4.49 8.31
C GLY A 116 -12.60 -5.41 9.36
N GLU A 117 -12.91 -6.70 9.27
CA GLU A 117 -12.54 -7.73 10.25
C GLU A 117 -11.12 -8.28 10.02
N VAL A 118 -10.13 -7.41 9.84
CA VAL A 118 -8.72 -7.84 9.70
C VAL A 118 -8.08 -7.98 11.07
N ALA A 119 -7.59 -9.18 11.38
CA ALA A 119 -6.91 -9.51 12.64
C ALA A 119 -5.44 -9.91 12.45
N TRP A 120 -5.04 -10.28 11.23
CA TRP A 120 -3.68 -10.71 10.88
C TRP A 120 -3.20 -9.98 9.64
N GLN A 121 -1.89 -9.74 9.54
CA GLN A 121 -1.26 -9.15 8.37
C GLN A 121 0.01 -9.90 7.97
N VAL A 122 0.28 -9.90 6.66
CA VAL A 122 1.50 -10.39 6.02
C VAL A 122 2.09 -9.24 5.22
N THR A 123 3.39 -9.06 5.32
CA THR A 123 4.13 -8.08 4.53
C THR A 123 4.91 -8.82 3.44
N VAL A 124 4.77 -8.37 2.20
CA VAL A 124 5.49 -8.89 1.04
C VAL A 124 6.38 -7.79 0.49
N ARG A 125 7.68 -8.01 0.52
CA ARG A 125 8.65 -7.11 -0.11
C ARG A 125 8.74 -7.44 -1.60
N VAL A 126 8.55 -6.41 -2.42
CA VAL A 126 8.68 -6.42 -3.88
C VAL A 126 9.92 -5.62 -4.24
N THR A 127 10.81 -6.22 -5.05
CA THR A 127 12.09 -5.61 -5.45
C THR A 127 12.04 -5.00 -6.84
N GLU A 128 10.99 -5.30 -7.61
CA GLU A 128 10.74 -4.70 -8.91
C GLU A 128 10.48 -3.19 -8.77
N PRO A 129 11.03 -2.35 -9.67
CA PRO A 129 10.74 -0.92 -9.68
C PRO A 129 9.24 -0.65 -9.86
N PRO A 130 8.64 0.27 -9.08
CA PRO A 130 7.23 0.65 -9.23
C PRO A 130 6.84 1.00 -10.67
N MET A 131 5.65 0.57 -11.08
CA MET A 131 5.05 0.73 -12.43
C MET A 131 5.90 0.23 -13.61
N SER A 132 6.79 -0.74 -13.35
CA SER A 132 7.32 -1.57 -14.43
C SER A 132 6.30 -2.67 -14.78
N PRO A 133 6.28 -3.20 -16.01
CA PRO A 133 5.41 -4.34 -16.34
C PRO A 133 5.63 -5.56 -15.44
N ALA A 134 6.86 -5.72 -14.92
CA ALA A 134 7.20 -6.77 -13.96
C ALA A 134 6.57 -6.52 -12.58
N PHE A 135 6.56 -5.25 -12.13
CA PHE A 135 5.87 -4.84 -10.91
C PHE A 135 4.36 -5.04 -11.04
N ASP A 136 3.75 -4.59 -12.14
CA ASP A 136 2.30 -4.73 -12.34
C ASP A 136 1.87 -6.21 -12.34
N ALA A 137 2.60 -7.07 -13.07
CA ALA A 137 2.35 -8.51 -13.05
C ALA A 137 2.55 -9.14 -11.66
N ARG A 138 3.49 -8.60 -10.87
CA ARG A 138 3.71 -9.03 -9.48
C ARG A 138 2.51 -8.66 -8.60
N ILE A 139 2.02 -7.43 -8.69
CA ILE A 139 0.89 -6.93 -7.90
C ILE A 139 -0.39 -7.69 -8.27
N ASP A 140 -0.66 -7.88 -9.56
CA ASP A 140 -1.80 -8.68 -10.03
C ASP A 140 -1.77 -10.10 -9.45
N GLY A 141 -0.59 -10.72 -9.42
CA GLY A 141 -0.40 -12.04 -8.83
C GLY A 141 -0.67 -12.06 -7.32
N LEU A 142 -0.23 -11.03 -6.58
CA LEU A 142 -0.50 -10.90 -5.14
C LEU A 142 -1.98 -10.64 -4.87
N HIS A 143 -2.63 -9.83 -5.70
CA HIS A 143 -4.07 -9.57 -5.63
C HIS A 143 -4.88 -10.85 -5.85
N ALA A 144 -4.62 -11.58 -6.93
CA ALA A 144 -5.30 -12.83 -7.22
C ALA A 144 -5.12 -13.87 -6.10
N LEU A 145 -3.93 -13.92 -5.47
CA LEU A 145 -3.69 -14.80 -4.34
C LEU A 145 -4.45 -14.35 -3.08
N ALA A 146 -4.43 -13.06 -2.76
CA ALA A 146 -5.17 -12.51 -1.63
C ALA A 146 -6.67 -12.75 -1.79
N ASP A 147 -7.24 -12.46 -2.96
CA ASP A 147 -8.67 -12.64 -3.27
C ASP A 147 -9.09 -14.10 -3.10
N SER A 148 -8.28 -15.05 -3.57
CA SER A 148 -8.55 -16.48 -3.42
C SER A 148 -8.60 -16.97 -1.97
N LEU A 149 -8.06 -16.18 -1.04
CA LEU A 149 -8.01 -16.45 0.39
C LEU A 149 -8.87 -15.47 1.21
N HIS A 150 -9.68 -14.65 0.54
CA HIS A 150 -10.48 -13.59 1.15
C HIS A 150 -9.63 -12.56 1.94
N GLY A 151 -8.47 -12.21 1.41
CA GLY A 151 -7.58 -11.20 1.95
C GLY A 151 -7.98 -9.78 1.53
N HIS A 152 -7.53 -8.80 2.31
CA HIS A 152 -7.65 -7.38 2.02
C HIS A 152 -6.27 -6.80 1.74
N LEU A 153 -6.12 -5.96 0.72
CA LEU A 153 -4.88 -5.21 0.50
C LEU A 153 -4.91 -3.88 1.25
N GLY A 154 -3.88 -3.65 2.07
CA GLY A 154 -3.80 -2.53 3.00
C GLY A 154 -2.96 -1.36 2.50
N GLY A 155 -2.50 -1.41 1.25
CA GLY A 155 -1.53 -0.47 0.69
C GLY A 155 -0.09 -1.01 0.74
N TRP A 156 0.87 -0.11 0.56
CA TRP A 156 2.29 -0.41 0.59
C TRP A 156 3.05 0.58 1.49
N GLU A 157 4.32 0.30 1.77
CA GLU A 157 5.28 1.20 2.40
C GLU A 157 6.58 1.20 1.60
N ALA A 158 7.12 2.38 1.29
CA ALA A 158 8.49 2.57 0.80
C ALA A 158 9.50 2.75 1.96
#